data_AF-A0A939V6L8-F1
#
_entry.id   AF-A0A939V6L8-F1
#
_cell.length_a   1.000
_cell.length_b   1.000
_cell.length_c   1.000
_cell.angle_alpha   90.00
_cell.angle_beta   90.00
_cell.angle_gamma   90.00
#
_symmetry.space_group_name_H-M   'P 1'
#
loop_
_entity.id
_entity.type
_entity.pdbx_description
1 polymer ?
#
loop_
_entity_poly.entity_id
_entity_poly.type
_entity_poly.pdbx_seq_one_letter_code
_entity_poly.pdbx_strand_id
1 'polypeptide(L)'
;MIKKFLFSVFALGLSVNAMATDSPQTPTPPTPTTPRVSIFSTTTDWAALTGLPLQQYVGNFTWKNSDVERGIVLYYLDAFPCYGEADSVRIWLGPNRQSTGILRLVCVHAPKEISFTWRYATRDADQAQSTGLLKCPVTGDRELDIDFSKCVRGPEWRDYK
;
A
#
# COMPACT_ATOMS: atom_id res chain seq x y z
N MET A 1 -28.49 -2.13 68.81
CA MET A 1 -28.49 -2.04 67.34
C MET A 1 -29.93 -2.14 66.86
N ILE A 2 -30.53 -1.02 66.42
CA ILE A 2 -31.88 -0.98 65.87
C ILE A 2 -31.80 -0.12 64.61
N LYS A 3 -32.05 -0.71 63.43
CA LYS A 3 -32.43 0.04 62.23
C LYS A 3 -33.65 -0.60 61.59
N LYS A 4 -34.70 0.22 61.64
CA LYS A 4 -36.04 0.14 61.09
C LYS A 4 -36.07 -0.30 59.63
N PHE A 5 -37.00 -1.20 59.30
CA PHE A 5 -37.55 -1.38 57.96
C PHE A 5 -39.06 -1.16 58.06
N LEU A 6 -39.56 -0.14 57.38
CA LEU A 6 -40.99 0.10 57.16
C LEU A 6 -41.12 0.51 55.69
N PHE A 7 -41.56 -0.44 54.88
CA PHE A 7 -42.11 -0.20 53.54
C PHE A 7 -43.59 -0.54 53.62
N SER A 8 -44.45 0.45 53.41
CA SER A 8 -45.83 0.26 52.94
C SER A 8 -46.27 1.55 52.23
N VAL A 9 -46.47 1.46 50.92
CA VAL A 9 -47.76 1.54 50.22
C VAL A 9 -48.38 2.95 50.29
N PHE A 10 -48.54 3.61 49.13
CA PHE A 10 -49.85 4.02 48.63
C PHE A 10 -49.74 4.61 47.21
N ALA A 11 -50.53 4.04 46.30
CA ALA A 11 -50.83 4.57 44.99
C ALA A 11 -51.94 5.64 45.11
N LEU A 12 -51.93 6.63 44.21
CA LEU A 12 -53.05 7.10 43.37
C LEU A 12 -52.88 8.57 42.96
N GLY A 13 -53.14 8.84 41.67
CA GLY A 13 -54.15 9.84 41.31
C GLY A 13 -53.69 11.25 40.92
N LEU A 14 -53.69 11.47 39.58
CA LEU A 14 -54.30 12.60 38.85
C LEU A 14 -53.78 14.05 39.02
N SER A 15 -53.30 14.62 37.91
CA SER A 15 -53.43 16.05 37.50
C SER A 15 -52.80 16.19 36.09
N VAL A 16 -53.55 16.18 34.98
CA VAL A 16 -54.26 17.28 34.29
C VAL A 16 -53.34 18.44 33.81
N ASN A 17 -53.43 18.69 32.49
CA ASN A 17 -53.04 19.87 31.68
C ASN A 17 -51.71 19.84 30.92
N ALA A 18 -51.80 19.79 29.59
CA ALA A 18 -51.52 20.95 28.72
C ALA A 18 -51.75 20.58 27.24
N MET A 19 -52.67 21.30 26.60
CA MET A 19 -52.80 21.38 25.15
C MET A 19 -51.49 21.96 24.59
N ALA A 20 -50.77 21.20 23.77
CA ALA A 20 -49.67 21.72 22.97
C ALA A 20 -50.15 21.84 21.52
N THR A 21 -50.22 23.10 21.11
CA THR A 21 -50.55 23.64 19.79
C THR A 21 -49.74 22.99 18.66
N ASP A 22 -50.46 22.52 17.63
CA ASP A 22 -49.93 22.23 16.29
C ASP A 22 -49.22 23.47 15.72
N SER A 23 -47.89 23.43 15.69
CA SER A 23 -47.08 24.35 14.88
C SER A 23 -46.80 23.68 13.54
N PRO A 24 -47.01 24.33 12.39
CA PRO A 24 -46.69 23.76 11.09
C PRO A 24 -45.17 23.50 11.00
N GLN A 25 -44.76 22.24 10.84
CA GLN A 25 -43.37 21.89 10.56
C GLN A 25 -43.00 22.34 9.14
N THR A 26 -42.08 23.30 9.02
CA THR A 26 -41.46 23.68 7.76
C THR A 26 -40.77 22.45 7.14
N PRO A 27 -40.98 22.12 5.85
CA PRO A 27 -40.33 20.96 5.24
C PRO A 27 -38.82 21.22 5.14
N THR A 28 -38.04 20.44 5.87
CA THR A 28 -36.57 20.47 5.80
C THR A 28 -36.13 19.97 4.41
N PRO A 29 -35.24 20.67 3.69
CA PRO A 29 -34.68 20.19 2.43
C PRO A 29 -33.96 18.85 2.64
N PRO A 30 -34.06 17.89 1.69
CA PRO A 30 -33.32 16.63 1.81
C PRO A 30 -31.83 16.94 1.87
N THR A 31 -31.17 16.50 2.94
CA THR A 31 -29.73 16.61 3.08
C THR A 31 -29.07 15.90 1.90
N PRO A 32 -28.14 16.54 1.17
CA PRO A 32 -27.40 15.88 0.10
C PRO A 32 -26.73 14.64 0.68
N THR A 33 -27.11 13.45 0.20
CA THR A 33 -26.42 12.22 0.61
C THR A 33 -25.08 12.24 -0.09
N THR A 34 -24.05 12.73 0.60
CA THR A 34 -22.69 12.69 0.09
C THR A 34 -22.37 11.24 -0.24
N PRO A 35 -21.98 10.89 -1.49
CA PRO A 35 -21.61 9.53 -1.81
C PRO A 35 -20.46 9.14 -0.88
N ARG A 36 -20.72 8.18 0.02
CA ARG A 36 -19.67 7.59 0.85
C ARG A 36 -18.84 6.75 -0.10
N VAL A 37 -17.73 7.32 -0.58
CA VAL A 37 -16.68 6.53 -1.23
C VAL A 37 -16.18 5.58 -0.17
N SER A 38 -16.61 4.33 -0.23
CA SER A 38 -16.10 3.33 0.68
C SER A 38 -14.67 3.05 0.27
N ILE A 39 -13.73 3.47 1.09
CA ILE A 39 -12.33 3.11 0.98
C ILE A 39 -12.17 1.69 1.53
N PHE A 40 -12.95 0.73 0.99
CA PHE A 40 -12.62 -0.66 1.20
C PHE A 40 -11.31 -0.90 0.47
N SER A 41 -10.32 -1.41 1.19
CA SER A 41 -9.05 -1.76 0.56
C SER A 41 -9.33 -2.77 -0.55
N THR A 42 -8.94 -2.43 -1.78
CA THR A 42 -9.03 -3.34 -2.95
C THR A 42 -8.36 -4.69 -2.65
N THR A 43 -7.37 -4.69 -1.74
CA THR A 43 -6.69 -5.89 -1.26
C THR A 43 -7.60 -6.82 -0.44
N THR A 44 -8.53 -6.28 0.36
CA THR A 44 -9.47 -7.06 1.17
C THR A 44 -10.54 -7.72 0.30
N ASP A 45 -11.07 -6.97 -0.67
CA ASP A 45 -12.05 -7.50 -1.63
C ASP A 45 -11.43 -8.57 -2.53
N TRP A 46 -10.20 -8.32 -3.02
CA TRP A 46 -9.42 -9.30 -3.76
C TRP A 46 -9.21 -10.61 -2.98
N ALA A 47 -8.77 -10.52 -1.71
CA ALA A 47 -8.53 -11.68 -0.89
C ALA A 47 -9.83 -12.46 -0.62
N ALA A 48 -10.95 -11.76 -0.43
CA ALA A 48 -12.26 -12.40 -0.25
C ALA A 48 -12.73 -13.15 -1.52
N LEU A 49 -12.49 -12.59 -2.71
CA LEU A 49 -12.88 -13.20 -3.98
C LEU A 49 -11.97 -14.36 -4.41
N THR A 50 -10.66 -14.22 -4.18
CA THR A 50 -9.66 -15.16 -4.72
C THR A 50 -9.11 -16.15 -3.69
N GLY A 51 -9.29 -15.87 -2.39
CA GLY A 51 -8.61 -16.60 -1.31
C GLY A 51 -7.11 -16.36 -1.24
N LEU A 52 -6.57 -15.40 -2.02
CA LEU A 52 -5.13 -15.12 -2.13
C LEU A 52 -4.79 -13.82 -1.39
N PRO A 53 -4.29 -13.89 -0.14
CA PRO A 53 -3.89 -12.70 0.59
C PRO A 53 -2.63 -12.10 -0.02
N LEU A 54 -2.63 -10.77 -0.09
CA LEU A 54 -1.45 -10.01 -0.50
C LEU A 54 -0.51 -9.83 0.70
N GLN A 55 0.78 -9.93 0.43
CA GLN A 55 1.85 -9.93 1.41
C GLN A 55 2.90 -8.91 0.99
N GLN A 56 3.47 -8.22 1.97
CA GLN A 56 4.57 -7.29 1.73
C GLN A 56 5.91 -8.03 1.75
N TYR A 57 6.79 -7.60 0.85
CA TYR A 57 8.14 -8.10 0.61
C TYR A 57 9.11 -6.94 0.47
N VAL A 58 10.32 -7.08 1.01
CA VAL A 58 11.34 -6.03 1.01
C VAL A 58 12.58 -6.50 0.26
N GLY A 59 13.04 -5.72 -0.71
CA GLY A 59 14.22 -6.06 -1.51
C GLY A 59 15.53 -5.54 -0.92
N ASN A 60 16.51 -6.44 -0.84
CA ASN A 60 17.89 -6.18 -0.46
C ASN A 60 18.79 -6.43 -1.67
N PHE A 61 19.70 -5.49 -1.96
CA PHE A 61 20.60 -5.59 -3.10
C PHE A 61 22.02 -5.92 -2.67
N THR A 62 22.69 -6.75 -3.46
CA THR A 62 24.15 -6.95 -3.41
C THR A 62 24.74 -6.68 -4.78
N TRP A 63 25.86 -5.95 -4.85
CA TRP A 63 26.49 -5.56 -6.12
C TRP A 63 27.98 -5.27 -5.96
N LYS A 64 28.72 -5.27 -7.06
CA LYS A 64 30.11 -4.82 -7.12
C LYS A 64 30.18 -3.40 -7.66
N ASN A 65 31.21 -2.65 -7.26
CA ASN A 65 31.42 -1.29 -7.76
C ASN A 65 31.56 -1.23 -9.29
N SER A 66 32.10 -2.29 -9.92
CA SER A 66 32.20 -2.43 -11.38
C SER A 66 30.85 -2.39 -12.10
N ASP A 67 29.78 -2.80 -11.42
CA ASP A 67 28.46 -2.97 -12.04
C ASP A 67 27.69 -1.64 -12.07
N VAL A 68 28.11 -0.68 -11.22
CA VAL A 68 27.37 0.54 -10.90
C VAL A 68 28.24 1.81 -10.95
N GLU A 69 29.35 1.83 -11.69
CA GLU A 69 30.38 2.90 -11.77
C GLU A 69 30.06 4.22 -11.03
N ARG A 70 29.17 5.06 -11.61
CA ARG A 70 28.76 6.37 -11.08
C ARG A 70 27.41 6.37 -10.36
N GLY A 71 26.76 5.22 -10.36
CA GLY A 71 25.42 4.95 -9.84
C GLY A 71 24.48 4.44 -10.92
N ILE A 72 23.54 3.59 -10.51
CA ILE A 72 22.44 3.09 -11.35
C ILE A 72 21.13 3.34 -10.62
N VAL A 73 20.14 3.86 -11.35
CA VAL A 73 18.77 3.99 -10.87
C VAL A 73 17.96 2.84 -11.45
N LEU A 74 17.22 2.16 -10.59
CA LEU A 74 16.31 1.07 -10.91
C LEU A 74 14.89 1.52 -10.58
N TYR A 75 13.97 1.29 -11.51
CA TYR A 75 12.53 1.47 -11.31
C TYR A 75 11.86 0.11 -11.48
N TYR A 76 11.19 -0.38 -10.44
CA TYR A 76 10.44 -1.62 -10.52
C TYR A 76 9.34 -1.52 -11.59
N LEU A 77 9.14 -2.62 -12.31
CA LEU A 77 8.04 -2.79 -13.25
C LEU A 77 6.98 -3.69 -12.64
N ASP A 78 5.79 -3.12 -12.40
CA ASP A 78 4.65 -3.87 -11.91
C ASP A 78 4.32 -5.04 -12.84
N ALA A 79 4.12 -6.22 -12.24
CA ALA A 79 3.81 -7.44 -12.95
C ALA A 79 2.91 -8.30 -12.07
N PHE A 80 1.69 -8.61 -12.54
CA PHE A 80 0.77 -9.45 -11.78
C PHE A 80 1.43 -10.81 -11.42
N PRO A 81 1.36 -11.28 -10.15
CA PRO A 81 0.51 -10.79 -9.06
C PRO A 81 1.23 -9.87 -8.04
N CYS A 82 2.24 -9.13 -8.48
CA CYS A 82 3.06 -8.23 -7.69
C CYS A 82 2.94 -6.78 -8.17
N TYR A 83 2.71 -5.86 -7.23
CA TYR A 83 2.77 -4.43 -7.50
C TYR A 83 3.64 -3.75 -6.46
N GLY A 84 4.29 -2.67 -6.86
CA GLY A 84 5.20 -1.95 -6.01
C GLY A 84 4.51 -0.84 -5.22
N GLU A 85 5.00 -0.57 -4.03
CA GLU A 85 4.54 0.57 -3.23
C GLU A 85 5.06 1.89 -3.84
N ALA A 86 4.18 2.88 -3.97
CA ALA A 86 4.44 4.08 -4.79
C ALA A 86 5.69 4.88 -4.36
N ASP A 87 6.03 4.86 -3.07
CA ASP A 87 7.18 5.57 -2.49
C ASP A 87 8.47 4.71 -2.43
N SER A 88 8.41 3.45 -2.84
CA SER A 88 9.42 2.43 -2.54
C SER A 88 9.65 1.46 -3.71
N VAL A 89 9.66 2.03 -4.92
CA VAL A 89 9.94 1.30 -6.18
C VAL A 89 11.05 1.92 -7.01
N ARG A 90 11.65 3.02 -6.53
CA ARG A 90 12.83 3.65 -7.10
C ARG A 90 14.02 3.42 -6.18
N ILE A 91 15.02 2.72 -6.69
CA ILE A 91 16.25 2.41 -5.97
C ILE A 91 17.42 3.03 -6.72
N TRP A 92 18.32 3.67 -5.99
CA TRP A 92 19.63 4.04 -6.50
C TRP A 92 20.68 3.14 -5.84
N LEU A 93 21.53 2.51 -6.65
CA LEU A 93 22.70 1.75 -6.21
C LEU A 93 23.96 2.47 -6.67
N GLY A 94 24.87 2.74 -5.76
CA GLY A 94 26.07 3.53 -5.99
C GLY A 94 27.37 2.81 -5.62
N PRO A 95 28.52 3.46 -5.88
CA PRO A 95 29.81 2.96 -5.45
C PRO A 95 29.90 2.83 -3.92
N ASN A 96 30.81 1.98 -3.45
CA ASN A 96 31.05 1.73 -2.02
C ASN A 96 29.82 1.21 -1.28
N ARG A 97 28.97 0.45 -1.98
CA ARG A 97 27.71 -0.13 -1.46
C ARG A 97 26.72 0.91 -0.92
N GLN A 98 26.82 2.16 -1.37
CA GLN A 98 25.83 3.19 -1.03
C GLN A 98 24.53 2.94 -1.80
N SER A 99 23.39 3.06 -1.14
CA SER A 99 22.09 2.97 -1.79
C SER A 99 21.13 4.04 -1.26
N THR A 100 20.09 4.31 -2.03
CA THR A 100 18.99 5.20 -1.63
C THR A 100 17.68 4.66 -2.17
N GLY A 101 16.60 4.86 -1.42
CA GLY A 101 15.33 4.20 -1.67
C GLY A 101 15.30 2.80 -1.07
N ILE A 102 14.12 2.21 -1.08
CA ILE A 102 13.86 0.84 -0.62
C ILE A 102 12.96 0.20 -1.67
N LEU A 103 13.15 -1.08 -1.95
CA LEU A 103 12.21 -1.85 -2.76
C LEU A 103 11.17 -2.48 -1.85
N ARG A 104 9.91 -2.08 -1.97
CA ARG A 104 8.78 -2.75 -1.31
C ARG A 104 7.76 -3.18 -2.34
N LEU A 105 7.47 -4.47 -2.29
CA LEU A 105 6.52 -5.11 -3.18
C LEU A 105 5.39 -5.69 -2.36
N VAL A 106 4.19 -5.61 -2.90
CA VAL A 106 3.03 -6.32 -2.39
C VAL A 106 2.64 -7.37 -3.42
N CYS A 107 2.78 -8.64 -3.03
CA CYS A 107 2.58 -9.79 -3.90
C CYS A 107 1.70 -10.85 -3.25
N VAL A 108 1.08 -11.71 -4.06
CA VAL A 108 0.41 -12.91 -3.53
C VAL A 108 1.43 -13.92 -2.96
N HIS A 109 2.61 -14.00 -3.54
CA HIS A 109 3.72 -14.86 -3.13
C HIS A 109 5.06 -14.21 -3.46
N ALA A 110 6.13 -14.66 -2.82
CA ALA A 110 7.48 -14.16 -3.07
C ALA A 110 7.83 -14.33 -4.57
N PRO A 111 8.21 -13.25 -5.27
CA PRO A 111 8.61 -13.34 -6.67
C PRO A 111 9.94 -14.08 -6.81
N LYS A 112 10.10 -14.86 -7.88
CA LYS A 112 11.37 -15.52 -8.23
C LYS A 112 12.24 -14.69 -9.17
N GLU A 113 11.63 -13.72 -9.85
CA GLU A 113 12.27 -12.78 -10.76
C GLU A 113 11.59 -11.43 -10.59
N ILE A 114 12.36 -10.36 -10.65
CA ILE A 114 11.87 -8.98 -10.69
C ILE A 114 12.40 -8.30 -11.94
N SER A 115 11.53 -7.56 -12.63
CA SER A 115 11.90 -6.71 -13.76
C SER A 115 12.02 -5.25 -13.31
N PHE A 116 13.06 -4.58 -13.79
CA PHE A 116 13.29 -3.16 -13.62
C PHE A 116 13.48 -2.48 -14.98
N THR A 117 13.12 -1.21 -15.07
CA THR A 117 13.83 -0.31 -15.99
C THR A 117 15.03 0.28 -15.27
N TRP A 118 16.09 0.60 -16.01
CA TRP A 118 17.31 1.11 -15.41
C TRP A 118 17.94 2.23 -16.22
N ARG A 119 18.73 3.09 -15.57
CA ARG A 119 19.67 4.03 -16.21
C ARG A 119 20.86 4.31 -15.32
N TYR A 120 22.02 4.60 -15.91
CA TYR A 120 23.15 5.14 -15.15
C TYR A 120 22.88 6.60 -14.76
N ALA A 121 23.04 6.92 -13.48
CA ALA A 121 22.89 8.27 -12.97
C ALA A 121 23.51 8.42 -11.57
N THR A 122 23.93 9.64 -11.24
CA THR A 122 24.29 9.99 -9.85
C THR A 122 23.03 10.00 -8.96
N ARG A 123 23.22 9.93 -7.65
CA ARG A 123 22.12 9.86 -6.65
C ARG A 123 21.10 10.98 -6.81
N ASP A 124 21.59 12.18 -7.07
CA ASP A 124 20.82 13.43 -7.06
C ASP A 124 20.46 13.90 -8.49
N ALA A 125 20.60 13.03 -9.49
CA ALA A 125 20.29 13.36 -10.87
C ALA A 125 18.77 13.53 -11.10
N ASP A 126 18.41 14.49 -11.94
CA ASP A 126 17.04 14.72 -12.40
C ASP A 126 16.44 13.47 -13.07
N GLN A 127 15.11 13.40 -13.07
CA GLN A 127 14.37 12.34 -13.74
C GLN A 127 14.62 12.40 -15.25
N ALA A 128 14.96 11.25 -15.84
CA ALA A 128 15.23 11.11 -17.26
C ALA A 128 14.74 9.74 -17.75
N GLN A 129 14.75 9.55 -19.07
CA GLN A 129 14.38 8.29 -19.70
C GLN A 129 15.27 7.14 -19.24
N SER A 130 14.66 5.98 -18.98
CA SER A 130 15.40 4.74 -18.70
C SER A 130 16.14 4.25 -19.93
N THR A 131 17.34 3.70 -19.72
CA THR A 131 18.21 3.12 -20.74
C THR A 131 17.68 1.79 -21.26
N GLY A 132 17.17 0.92 -20.38
CA GLY A 132 16.70 -0.40 -20.80
C GLY A 132 15.99 -1.18 -19.70
N LEU A 133 15.80 -2.47 -19.97
CA LEU A 133 15.20 -3.43 -19.05
C LEU A 133 16.27 -4.28 -18.38
N LEU A 134 16.01 -4.65 -17.14
CA LEU A 134 16.83 -5.54 -16.35
C LEU A 134 15.94 -6.57 -15.68
N LYS A 135 16.28 -7.84 -15.80
CA LYS A 135 15.60 -8.94 -15.12
C LYS A 135 16.54 -9.52 -14.09
N CYS A 136 16.11 -9.53 -12.84
CA CYS A 136 16.92 -9.95 -11.71
C CYS A 136 16.28 -11.18 -11.07
N PRO A 137 17.01 -12.32 -10.98
CA PRO A 137 16.55 -13.42 -10.16
C PRO A 137 16.52 -13.02 -8.69
N VAL A 138 15.58 -13.59 -7.95
CA VAL A 138 15.32 -13.28 -6.55
C VAL A 138 15.37 -14.56 -5.73
N THR A 139 15.98 -14.48 -4.55
CA THR A 139 15.94 -15.52 -3.52
C THR A 139 15.38 -14.95 -2.22
N GLY A 140 15.07 -15.83 -1.26
CA GLY A 140 14.46 -15.45 0.01
C GLY A 140 12.95 -15.62 0.02
N ASP A 141 12.31 -15.18 1.11
CA ASP A 141 10.85 -15.22 1.29
C ASP A 141 10.33 -13.81 1.52
N ARG A 142 10.38 -13.28 2.75
CA ARG A 142 9.93 -11.90 3.07
C ARG A 142 10.95 -10.83 2.76
N GLU A 143 12.21 -11.14 3.00
CA GLU A 143 13.35 -10.35 2.56
C GLU A 143 13.86 -10.98 1.26
N LEU A 144 13.74 -10.22 0.19
CA LEU A 144 14.09 -10.62 -1.16
C LEU A 144 15.55 -10.25 -1.43
N ASP A 145 16.40 -11.24 -1.60
CA ASP A 145 17.80 -11.05 -1.92
C ASP A 145 17.98 -10.96 -3.44
N ILE A 146 18.53 -9.82 -3.87
CA ILE A 146 18.77 -9.49 -5.28
C ILE A 146 20.27 -9.32 -5.48
N ASP A 147 20.89 -10.32 -6.10
CA ASP A 147 22.28 -10.26 -6.54
C ASP A 147 22.35 -9.59 -7.92
N PHE A 148 22.78 -8.34 -7.93
CA PHE A 148 22.82 -7.52 -9.14
C PHE A 148 23.71 -8.12 -10.23
N SER A 149 24.74 -8.88 -9.84
CA SER A 149 25.65 -9.54 -10.81
C SER A 149 24.98 -10.67 -11.59
N LYS A 150 23.85 -11.18 -11.10
CA LYS A 150 23.04 -12.21 -11.77
C LYS A 150 21.91 -11.62 -12.60
N CYS A 151 21.72 -10.30 -12.58
CA CYS A 151 20.70 -9.67 -13.38
C CYS A 151 21.08 -9.69 -14.87
N VAL A 152 20.11 -10.00 -15.71
CA VAL A 152 20.27 -10.07 -17.16
C VAL A 152 19.61 -8.85 -17.77
N ARG A 153 20.33 -8.17 -18.67
CA ARG A 153 19.74 -7.08 -19.47
C ARG A 153 18.71 -7.71 -20.41
N GLY A 154 17.45 -7.26 -20.28
CA GLY A 154 16.38 -7.72 -21.16
C GLY A 154 16.57 -7.20 -22.59
N PRO A 155 15.86 -7.78 -23.57
CA PRO A 155 15.78 -7.22 -24.92
C PRO A 155 15.44 -5.73 -24.86
N GLU A 156 16.07 -4.92 -25.72
CA GLU A 156 15.68 -3.51 -25.83
C GLU A 156 14.21 -3.46 -26.27
N TRP A 157 13.46 -2.46 -25.79
CA TRP A 157 12.04 -2.26 -26.17
C TRP A 157 11.80 -2.24 -27.69
N ARG A 158 12.85 -2.04 -28.50
CA ARG A 158 12.81 -2.16 -29.96
C ARG A 158 12.34 -3.52 -30.44
N ASP A 159 12.58 -4.59 -29.69
CA ASP A 159 12.19 -5.95 -30.07
C ASP A 159 10.67 -6.21 -29.89
N TYR A 160 9.95 -5.28 -29.26
CA TYR A 160 8.50 -5.34 -29.04
C TYR A 160 7.70 -4.30 -29.86
N LYS A 161 8.38 -3.48 -30.68
CA LYS A 161 7.76 -2.54 -31.63
C LYS A 161 7.73 -3.11 -33.03
#